data_AF-A0A956LI97-F1
#
_entry.id   AF-A0A956LI97-F1
#
_cell.length_a   1.000
_cell.length_b   1.000
_cell.length_c   1.000
_cell.angle_alpha   90.00
_cell.angle_beta   90.00
_cell.angle_gamma   90.00
#
_symmetry.space_group_name_H-M   'P 1'
#
loop_
_entity.id
_entity.type
_entity.pdbx_description
1 polymer ?
#
loop_
_entity_poly.entity_id
_entity_poly.type
_entity_poly.pdbx_seq_one_letter_code
_entity_poly.pdbx_strand_id
1 'polypeptide(L)'
;MISALDELSTVVRCIELGAEDYLPKPFDPVILRARIGACLEKKKLRDRERAYIKRLRTEQERSDQLLLNILPKPIAKRLKAGQRTIADSFPDVTVLFADLVGFTRMSEQSSPGELVAMLNKIFSMFDLLVDKHGLEKIKTIGDEYMAA
;
A
#
# COMPACT_ATOMS: atom_id res chain seq x y z
N MET A 1 -6.14 -29.37 26.48
CA MET A 1 -5.66 -30.78 26.43
C MET A 1 -6.38 -31.56 27.53
N ILE A 2 -6.79 -32.83 27.30
CA ILE A 2 -7.42 -33.64 28.36
C ILE A 2 -6.37 -34.58 28.94
N SER A 3 -5.73 -34.16 30.04
CA SER A 3 -4.74 -34.98 30.77
C SER A 3 -5.45 -36.09 31.56
N ALA A 4 -4.83 -37.26 31.66
CA ALA A 4 -5.30 -38.37 32.49
C ALA A 4 -4.62 -38.42 33.87
N LEU A 5 -3.76 -37.45 34.19
CA LEU A 5 -2.99 -37.40 35.43
C LEU A 5 -3.17 -36.01 36.06
N ASP A 6 -3.65 -35.98 37.31
CA ASP A 6 -3.86 -34.79 38.14
C ASP A 6 -2.55 -34.17 38.67
N GLU A 7 -1.40 -34.56 38.10
CA GLU A 7 -0.11 -34.02 38.47
C GLU A 7 0.07 -32.59 37.90
N LEU A 8 0.02 -31.61 38.80
CA LEU A 8 0.27 -30.18 38.56
C LEU A 8 1.53 -29.91 37.72
N SER A 9 2.58 -30.70 37.88
CA SER A 9 3.84 -30.62 37.13
C SER A 9 3.64 -30.80 35.61
N THR A 10 2.74 -31.71 35.22
CA THR A 10 2.44 -31.99 33.81
C THR A 10 1.63 -30.86 33.20
N VAL A 11 0.67 -30.31 33.95
CA VAL A 11 -0.15 -29.17 33.50
C VAL A 11 0.71 -27.94 33.25
N VAL A 12 1.62 -27.60 34.18
CA VAL A 12 2.54 -26.46 34.04
C VAL A 12 3.41 -26.63 32.80
N ARG A 13 4.03 -27.80 32.63
CA ARG A 13 4.86 -28.10 31.45
C ARG A 13 4.07 -27.95 30.15
N CYS A 14 2.81 -28.37 30.10
CA CYS A 14 1.97 -28.22 28.92
C CYS A 14 1.64 -26.75 28.62
N ILE A 15 1.40 -25.93 29.64
CA ILE A 15 1.15 -24.49 29.47
C ILE A 15 2.41 -23.79 28.94
N GLU A 16 3.58 -24.12 29.49
CA GLU A 16 4.87 -23.59 29.01
C GLU A 16 5.15 -23.98 27.55
N LEU A 17 4.71 -25.17 27.12
CA LEU A 17 4.78 -25.62 25.72
C LEU A 17 3.69 -25.00 24.82
N GLY A 18 2.88 -24.07 25.33
CA GLY A 18 1.92 -23.29 24.55
C GLY A 18 0.46 -23.74 24.65
N ALA A 19 0.10 -24.64 25.59
CA ALA A 19 -1.30 -24.95 25.85
C ALA A 19 -2.00 -23.73 26.47
N GLU A 20 -3.05 -23.22 25.81
CA GLU A 20 -3.83 -22.08 26.33
C GLU A 20 -4.74 -22.47 27.51
N ASP A 21 -5.08 -23.76 27.65
CA ASP A 21 -6.00 -24.22 28.70
C ASP A 21 -5.89 -25.72 29.03
N TYR A 22 -6.32 -26.10 30.24
CA TYR A 22 -6.41 -27.47 30.73
C TYR A 22 -7.77 -27.77 31.40
N LEU A 23 -8.16 -29.05 31.38
CA LEU A 23 -9.37 -29.52 32.07
C LEU A 23 -9.07 -30.88 32.73
N PRO A 24 -9.34 -31.04 34.04
CA PRO A 24 -9.13 -32.31 34.74
C PRO A 24 -10.21 -33.34 34.37
N LYS A 25 -9.93 -34.63 34.62
CA LYS A 25 -10.91 -35.72 34.45
C LYS A 25 -11.41 -36.20 35.82
N PRO A 26 -12.68 -36.65 35.92
CA PRO A 26 -13.73 -36.51 34.92
C PRO A 26 -14.10 -35.03 34.72
N PHE A 27 -14.33 -34.62 33.47
CA PHE A 27 -14.57 -33.21 33.17
C PHE A 27 -16.03 -32.83 33.36
N ASP A 28 -16.27 -31.59 33.80
CA ASP A 28 -17.61 -30.99 33.85
C ASP A 28 -17.98 -30.41 32.46
N PRO A 29 -19.10 -30.86 31.84
CA PRO A 29 -19.56 -30.36 30.55
C PRO A 29 -19.86 -28.85 30.53
N VAL A 30 -20.29 -28.26 31.65
CA VAL A 30 -20.59 -26.82 31.77
C VAL A 30 -19.28 -26.02 31.73
N ILE A 31 -18.27 -26.45 32.49
CA ILE A 31 -16.95 -25.82 32.51
C ILE A 31 -16.28 -25.94 31.15
N LEU A 32 -16.35 -27.12 30.51
CA LEU A 32 -15.82 -27.33 29.17
C LEU A 32 -16.43 -26.37 28.16
N ARG A 33 -17.76 -26.22 28.17
CA ARG A 33 -18.47 -25.33 27.24
C ARG A 33 -18.08 -23.86 27.45
N ALA A 34 -17.97 -23.41 28.70
CA ALA A 34 -17.54 -22.06 29.02
C ALA A 34 -16.12 -21.78 28.49
N ARG A 35 -15.19 -22.71 28.69
CA ARG A 35 -13.80 -22.61 28.22
C ARG A 35 -13.69 -22.62 26.69
N ILE A 36 -14.41 -23.52 26.01
CA ILE A 36 -14.48 -23.54 24.55
C ILE A 36 -15.03 -22.21 24.02
N GLY A 37 -16.11 -21.70 24.61
CA GLY A 37 -16.70 -20.40 24.26
C GLY A 37 -15.68 -19.26 24.37
N ALA A 38 -14.96 -19.19 25.49
CA ALA A 38 -13.91 -18.20 25.70
C ALA A 38 -12.77 -18.30 24.68
N CYS A 39 -12.32 -19.53 24.36
CA CYS A 39 -11.27 -19.77 23.37
C CYS A 39 -11.72 -19.34 21.96
N LEU A 40 -12.96 -19.65 21.59
CA LEU A 40 -13.54 -19.28 20.29
C LEU A 40 -13.69 -17.76 20.16
N GLU A 41 -14.18 -17.07 21.19
CA GLU A 41 -14.27 -15.60 21.18
C GLU A 41 -12.88 -14.96 21.11
N LYS A 42 -11.91 -15.46 21.87
CA LYS A 42 -10.51 -14.99 21.78
C LYS A 42 -9.93 -15.21 20.38
N LYS A 43 -10.20 -16.34 19.73
CA LYS A 43 -9.78 -16.59 18.33
C LYS A 43 -10.45 -15.62 17.37
N LYS A 44 -11.76 -15.43 17.49
CA LYS A 44 -12.55 -14.51 16.64
C LYS A 44 -12.07 -13.08 16.73
N LEU A 45 -11.72 -12.60 17.93
CA LEU A 45 -11.13 -11.26 18.13
C LEU A 45 -9.76 -11.14 17.43
N ARG A 46 -8.87 -12.13 17.62
CA ARG A 46 -7.55 -12.17 16.96
C ARG A 46 -7.68 -12.19 15.43
N ASP A 47 -8.61 -12.96 14.89
CA ASP A 47 -8.85 -13.03 13.45
C ASP A 47 -9.40 -11.71 12.90
N ARG A 48 -10.29 -11.04 13.63
CA ARG A 48 -10.77 -9.68 13.30
C ARG A 48 -9.65 -8.65 13.31
N GLU A 49 -8.81 -8.67 14.34
CA GLU A 49 -7.66 -7.76 14.45
C GLU A 49 -6.68 -7.97 13.30
N ARG A 50 -6.34 -9.22 12.97
CA ARG A 50 -5.50 -9.55 11.81
C ARG A 50 -6.10 -9.06 10.50
N ALA A 51 -7.40 -9.28 10.31
CA ALA A 51 -8.11 -8.80 9.11
C ALA A 51 -8.10 -7.26 9.03
N TYR A 52 -8.28 -6.57 10.16
CA TYR A 52 -8.23 -5.12 10.24
C TYR A 52 -6.84 -4.57 9.91
N ILE A 53 -5.77 -5.12 10.51
CA ILE A 53 -4.39 -4.75 10.21
C ILE A 53 -4.07 -4.97 8.74
N LYS A 54 -4.53 -6.08 8.15
CA LYS A 54 -4.33 -6.36 6.72
C LYS A 54 -4.99 -5.29 5.85
N ARG A 55 -6.25 -4.92 6.14
CA ARG A 55 -6.95 -3.84 5.42
C ARG A 55 -6.22 -2.50 5.55
N LEU A 56 -5.78 -2.16 6.76
CA LEU A 56 -5.07 -0.92 7.01
C LEU A 56 -3.77 -0.84 6.19
N ARG A 57 -3.01 -1.94 6.11
CA ARG A 57 -1.80 -2.02 5.27
C ARG A 57 -2.12 -1.81 3.79
N THR A 58 -3.13 -2.49 3.26
CA THR A 58 -3.51 -2.34 1.85
C THR A 58 -3.95 -0.91 1.51
N GLU A 59 -4.73 -0.26 2.39
CA GLU A 59 -5.12 1.14 2.17
C GLU A 59 -3.93 2.10 2.29
N GLN A 60 -3.00 1.84 3.23
CA GLN A 60 -1.76 2.61 3.33
C GLN A 60 -0.90 2.47 2.07
N GLU A 61 -0.69 1.25 1.57
CA GLU A 61 0.06 0.99 0.34
C GLU A 61 -0.58 1.68 -0.88
N ARG A 62 -1.91 1.64 -0.98
CA ARG A 62 -2.65 2.33 -2.04
C ARG A 62 -2.50 3.84 -1.95
N SER A 63 -2.63 4.41 -0.75
CA SER A 63 -2.41 5.85 -0.51
C SER A 63 -0.98 6.26 -0.88
N ASP A 64 0.00 5.44 -0.52
CA ASP A 64 1.41 5.66 -0.82
C ASP A 64 1.69 5.64 -2.32
N GLN A 65 1.14 4.68 -3.05
CA GLN A 65 1.26 4.62 -4.50
C GLN A 65 0.63 5.84 -5.18
N LEU A 66 -0.54 6.29 -4.72
CA LEU A 66 -1.20 7.47 -5.28
C LEU A 66 -0.39 8.74 -5.06
N LEU A 67 0.24 8.91 -3.90
CA LEU A 67 1.14 10.04 -3.65
C LEU A 67 2.32 10.06 -4.63
N LEU A 68 2.86 8.89 -4.97
CA LEU A 68 3.97 8.74 -5.91
C LEU A 68 3.58 8.99 -7.38
N ASN A 69 2.28 8.96 -7.71
CA ASN A 69 1.81 9.33 -9.04
C ASN A 69 1.86 10.85 -9.28
N ILE A 70 1.96 11.65 -8.23
CA ILE A 70 1.91 13.12 -8.29
C ILE A 70 3.26 13.72 -7.89
N LEU A 71 3.95 13.11 -6.92
CA LEU A 71 5.17 13.66 -6.35
C LEU A 71 6.35 12.69 -6.49
N PRO A 72 7.56 13.19 -6.77
CA PRO A 72 8.77 12.39 -6.74
C PRO A 72 8.98 11.74 -5.36
N LYS A 73 9.51 10.51 -5.34
CA LYS A 73 9.78 9.75 -4.11
C LYS A 73 10.50 10.55 -3.02
N PRO A 74 11.55 11.35 -3.31
CA PRO A 74 12.24 12.13 -2.29
C PRO A 74 11.35 13.18 -1.63
N ILE A 75 10.51 13.85 -2.43
CA ILE A 75 9.59 14.90 -1.98
C ILE A 75 8.47 14.30 -1.12
N ALA A 76 7.87 13.19 -1.58
CA ALA A 76 6.84 12.47 -0.82
C ALA A 76 7.34 12.03 0.56
N LYS A 77 8.59 11.53 0.65
CA LYS A 77 9.22 11.13 1.92
C LYS A 77 9.39 12.31 2.88
N ARG A 78 9.84 13.46 2.36
CA ARG A 78 10.05 14.68 3.16
C ARG A 78 8.73 15.26 3.70
N LEU A 79 7.69 15.27 2.87
CA LEU A 79 6.35 15.70 3.31
C LEU A 79 5.78 14.79 4.40
N LYS A 80 5.93 13.47 4.26
CA LYS A 80 5.53 12.50 5.30
C LYS A 80 6.29 12.67 6.61
N ALA A 81 7.55 13.11 6.55
CA ALA A 81 8.35 13.45 7.72
C ALA A 81 7.97 14.80 8.36
N GLY A 82 6.97 15.51 7.84
CA GLY A 82 6.46 16.76 8.39
C GLY A 82 7.21 18.01 7.92
N GLN A 83 8.10 17.89 6.93
CA GLN A 83 8.75 19.05 6.33
C GLN A 83 7.71 19.90 5.58
N ARG A 84 7.56 21.17 5.96
CA ARG A 84 6.55 22.08 5.39
C ARG A 84 7.02 22.78 4.12
N THR A 85 8.28 23.21 4.09
CA THR A 85 8.85 23.94 2.96
C THR A 85 9.92 23.08 2.31
N ILE A 86 9.71 22.78 1.03
CA ILE A 86 10.66 22.05 0.19
C ILE A 86 10.93 22.93 -1.03
N ALA A 87 12.13 23.52 -1.06
CA ALA A 87 12.60 24.37 -2.13
C ALA A 87 14.09 24.05 -2.32
N ASP A 88 14.37 23.09 -3.19
CA ASP A 88 15.73 22.66 -3.49
C ASP A 88 16.27 23.50 -4.66
N SER A 89 17.56 23.80 -4.64
CA SER A 89 18.26 24.53 -5.70
C SER A 89 19.22 23.60 -6.41
N PHE A 90 19.21 23.64 -7.74
CA PHE A 90 20.07 22.84 -8.60
C PHE A 90 20.91 23.81 -9.44
N PRO A 91 22.25 23.79 -9.31
CA PRO A 91 23.12 24.73 -10.01
C PRO A 91 23.17 24.46 -11.52
N ASP A 92 23.10 23.18 -11.91
CA ASP A 92 23.19 22.73 -13.29
C ASP A 92 21.97 21.87 -13.62
N VAL A 93 21.10 22.37 -14.50
CA VAL A 93 19.92 21.66 -14.97
C VAL A 93 19.79 21.81 -16.49
N THR A 94 19.31 20.76 -17.14
CA THR A 94 18.87 20.83 -18.54
C THR A 94 17.38 20.55 -18.55
N VAL A 95 16.62 21.34 -19.31
CA VAL A 95 15.17 21.16 -19.42
C VAL A 95 14.82 20.89 -20.88
N LEU A 96 14.06 19.84 -21.12
CA LEU A 96 13.51 19.48 -22.41
C LEU A 96 12.05 19.92 -22.51
N PHE A 97 11.72 20.59 -23.61
CA PHE A 97 10.35 20.88 -24.02
C PHE A 97 10.09 20.22 -25.37
N ALA A 98 8.98 19.49 -25.48
CA ALA A 98 8.56 18.85 -26.72
C ALA A 98 7.07 19.13 -26.98
N ASP A 99 6.78 19.82 -28.07
CA ASP A 99 5.43 20.27 -28.45
C ASP A 99 4.96 19.62 -29.75
N LEU A 100 3.66 19.40 -29.91
CA LEU A 100 3.09 18.74 -31.09
C LEU A 100 2.73 19.78 -32.16
N VAL A 101 3.54 19.84 -33.21
CA VAL A 101 3.31 20.77 -34.33
C VAL A 101 1.93 20.55 -34.96
N GLY A 102 1.13 21.61 -35.00
CA GLY A 102 -0.20 21.61 -35.63
C GLY A 102 -1.31 20.99 -34.78
N PHE A 103 -1.06 20.71 -33.50
CA PHE A 103 -2.03 20.09 -32.59
C PHE A 103 -3.37 20.83 -32.52
N THR A 104 -3.38 22.17 -32.38
CA THR A 104 -4.62 22.95 -32.28
C THR A 104 -5.59 22.65 -33.41
N ARG A 105 -5.12 22.71 -34.65
CA ARG A 105 -5.95 22.45 -35.84
C ARG A 105 -6.44 21.01 -35.90
N MET A 106 -5.60 20.06 -35.51
CA MET A 106 -5.96 18.64 -35.47
C MET A 106 -6.99 18.37 -34.36
N SER A 107 -6.85 19.02 -33.21
CA SER A 107 -7.77 18.89 -32.06
C SER A 107 -9.18 19.37 -32.37
N GLU A 108 -9.33 20.39 -33.21
CA GLU A 108 -10.63 20.91 -33.67
C GLU A 108 -11.41 19.92 -34.55
N GLN A 109 -10.70 18.98 -35.20
CA GLN A 109 -11.27 18.04 -36.16
C GLN A 109 -11.41 16.62 -35.61
N SER A 110 -10.85 16.36 -34.43
CA SER A 110 -10.84 15.03 -33.82
C SER A 110 -11.95 14.90 -32.78
N SER A 111 -12.49 13.69 -32.60
CA SER A 111 -13.33 13.44 -31.43
C SER A 111 -12.48 13.49 -30.15
N PRO A 112 -13.04 13.90 -29.00
CA PRO A 112 -12.31 13.92 -27.73
C PRO A 112 -11.67 12.57 -27.36
N GLY A 113 -12.36 11.46 -27.69
CA GLY A 113 -11.85 10.11 -27.43
C GLY A 113 -10.60 9.77 -28.26
N GLU A 114 -10.61 10.10 -29.55
CA GLU A 114 -9.45 9.88 -30.44
C GLU A 114 -8.27 10.78 -30.05
N LEU A 115 -8.54 12.04 -29.72
CA LEU A 115 -7.53 12.99 -29.30
C LEU A 115 -6.80 12.51 -28.03
N VAL A 116 -7.55 12.10 -27.02
CA VAL A 116 -7.01 11.57 -25.76
C VAL A 116 -6.26 10.26 -25.99
N ALA A 117 -6.78 9.36 -26.84
CA ALA A 117 -6.09 8.11 -27.16
C ALA A 117 -4.74 8.35 -27.86
N MET A 118 -4.67 9.33 -28.76
CA MET A 118 -3.44 9.72 -29.45
C MET A 118 -2.43 10.34 -28.48
N LEU A 119 -2.84 11.31 -27.66
CA LEU A 119 -1.99 11.92 -26.64
C LEU A 119 -1.45 10.87 -25.65
N ASN A 120 -2.32 9.99 -25.15
CA ASN A 120 -1.90 8.91 -24.26
C ASN A 120 -0.85 8.01 -24.89
N LYS A 121 -0.97 7.70 -26.18
CA LYS A 121 0.02 6.88 -26.90
C LYS A 121 1.38 7.59 -26.97
N ILE A 122 1.41 8.86 -27.37
CA ILE A 122 2.66 9.63 -27.49
C ILE A 122 3.30 9.81 -26.12
N PHE A 123 2.54 10.28 -25.13
CA PHE A 123 3.06 10.55 -23.79
C PHE A 123 3.48 9.28 -23.06
N SER A 124 2.81 8.15 -23.27
CA SER A 124 3.30 6.86 -22.74
C SER A 124 4.66 6.48 -23.34
N MET A 125 4.90 6.77 -24.63
CA MET A 125 6.20 6.53 -25.24
C MET A 125 7.27 7.47 -24.69
N PHE A 126 6.95 8.73 -24.44
CA PHE A 126 7.87 9.67 -23.78
C PHE A 126 8.16 9.25 -22.34
N ASP A 127 7.15 8.81 -21.58
CA ASP A 127 7.33 8.31 -20.22
C ASP A 127 8.31 7.12 -20.20
N LEU A 128 8.19 6.18 -21.14
CA LEU A 128 9.15 5.08 -21.29
C LEU A 128 10.58 5.54 -21.62
N LEU A 129 10.73 6.60 -22.43
CA LEU A 129 12.04 7.17 -22.76
C LEU A 129 12.64 7.90 -21.55
N VAL A 130 11.84 8.67 -20.83
CA VAL A 130 12.23 9.36 -19.59
C VAL A 130 12.75 8.35 -18.58
N ASP A 131 12.00 7.28 -18.32
CA ASP A 131 12.42 6.19 -17.43
C ASP A 131 13.71 5.52 -17.90
N LYS A 132 13.82 5.24 -19.21
CA LYS A 132 15.00 4.60 -19.80
C LYS A 132 16.26 5.46 -19.68
N HIS A 133 16.12 6.78 -19.81
CA HIS A 133 17.23 7.73 -19.78
C HIS A 133 17.49 8.30 -18.38
N GLY A 134 16.69 7.92 -17.38
CA GLY A 134 16.82 8.41 -16.01
C GLY A 134 16.47 9.89 -15.85
N LEU A 135 15.64 10.42 -16.75
CA LEU A 135 15.10 11.78 -16.67
C LEU A 135 13.90 11.80 -15.73
N GLU A 136 13.50 12.98 -15.29
CA GLU A 136 12.30 13.22 -14.52
C GLU A 136 11.23 13.91 -15.39
N LYS A 137 10.05 13.30 -15.50
CA LYS A 137 8.88 13.97 -16.08
C LYS A 137 8.41 15.05 -15.11
N ILE A 138 8.43 16.30 -15.56
CA ILE A 138 8.00 17.44 -14.74
C ILE A 138 6.50 17.64 -14.82
N LYS A 139 5.97 17.80 -16.05
CA LYS A 139 4.53 18.00 -16.31
C LYS A 139 4.23 17.93 -17.80
N THR A 140 2.94 17.94 -18.11
CA THR A 140 2.40 18.20 -19.45
C THR A 140 1.61 19.51 -19.42
N ILE A 141 1.67 20.29 -20.50
CA ILE A 141 0.91 21.53 -20.67
C ILE A 141 0.17 21.46 -22.01
N GLY A 142 -1.08 20.98 -21.99
CA GLY A 142 -1.79 20.68 -23.23
C GLY A 142 -1.10 19.54 -23.99
N ASP A 143 -0.58 19.86 -25.17
CA ASP A 143 0.19 18.98 -26.05
C ASP A 143 1.71 19.03 -25.85
N GLU A 144 2.19 19.94 -24.99
CA GLU A 144 3.60 20.06 -24.63
C GLU A 144 3.97 19.08 -23.50
N TYR A 145 5.14 18.44 -23.64
CA TYR A 145 5.75 17.55 -22.65
C TYR A 145 7.05 18.16 -22.11
N MET A 146 7.20 18.21 -20.79
CA MET A 146 8.36 18.79 -20.09
C MET A 146 9.08 17.73 -19.24
N ALA A 147 10.41 17.61 -19.43
CA ALA A 147 11.28 16.73 -18.67
C ALA A 147 12.61 17.41 -18.30
N ALA A 148 13.31 16.90 -17.29
CA ALA A 148 14.63 17.37 -16.85
C ALA A 148 15.54 16.22 -16.45
#